data_AF-A0AAV0A8P3-F1
#
_entry.id   AF-A0AAV0A8P3-F1
#
_cell.length_a   1.000
_cell.length_b   1.000
_cell.length_c   1.000
_cell.angle_alpha   90.00
_cell.angle_beta   90.00
_cell.angle_gamma   90.00
#
_symmetry.space_group_name_H-M   'P 1'
#
loop_
_entity.id
_entity.type
_entity.pdbx_description
1 polymer ?
#
loop_
_entity_poly.entity_id
_entity_poly.type
_entity_poly.pdbx_seq_one_letter_code
_entity_poly.pdbx_strand_id
1 'polypeptide(L)' 'MAVLLETTLGDVVIDLYTEERPRACLNFLKLCKIKYYNYCLIHNVQRDFIIQTGDPTGTGRGGESIFG' A
#
# COMPACT_ATOMS: atom_id res chain seq x y z
N MET A 1 14.52 4.67 -2.76
CA MET A 1 13.46 4.67 -3.80
C MET A 1 12.19 5.18 -3.14
N ALA A 2 11.40 6.05 -3.79
CA ALA A 2 10.19 6.61 -3.18
C ALA A 2 8.95 6.35 -4.04
N VAL A 3 7.78 6.30 -3.40
CA VAL A 3 6.47 6.18 -4.06
C VAL A 3 5.56 7.30 -3.56
N LEU A 4 4.81 7.91 -4.48
CA LEU A 4 3.77 8.87 -4.16
C LEU A 4 2.42 8.14 -4.08
N LEU A 5 1.75 8.24 -2.94
CA LEU A 5 0.39 7.77 -2.74
C LEU A 5 -0.55 8.97 -2.75
N GLU A 6 -1.30 9.12 -3.84
CA GLU A 6 -2.34 10.14 -4.00
C GLU A 6 -3.61 9.66 -3.29
N THR A 7 -4.09 10.42 -2.31
CA THR A 7 -5.33 10.11 -1.58
C THR A 7 -6.34 11.24 -1.74
N THR A 8 -7.59 11.00 -1.37
CA THR A 8 -8.64 12.03 -1.42
C THR A 8 -8.39 13.21 -0.48
N LEU A 9 -7.54 13.05 0.53
CA LEU A 9 -7.20 14.09 1.51
C LEU A 9 -5.82 14.72 1.26
N GLY A 10 -5.10 14.28 0.22
CA GLY A 10 -3.78 14.76 -0.13
C GLY A 10 -2.77 13.65 -0.38
N ASP A 11 -1.54 14.06 -0.65
CA ASP A 11 -0.49 13.13 -1.09
C ASP A 11 0.41 12.70 0.05
N VAL A 12 0.83 11.43 0.01
CA VAL A 12 1.77 10.85 0.98
C VAL A 12 2.97 10.31 0.21
N VAL A 13 4.17 10.82 0.51
CA VAL A 13 5.42 10.28 -0.03
C VAL A 13 5.96 9.21 0.90
N ILE A 14 6.25 8.03 0.36
CA ILE A 14 6.74 6.87 1.11
C ILE A 14 8.12 6.48 0.57
N ASP A 15 9.14 6.58 1.43
CA ASP A 15 10.47 6.08 1.14
C ASP A 15 10.58 4.58 1.43
N LEU A 16 11.16 3.86 0.47
CA LEU A 16 11.35 2.41 0.51
C LEU A 16 12.82 2.05 0.73
N TYR A 17 13.05 1.25 1.77
CA TYR A 17 14.33 0.62 2.13
C TYR A 17 14.58 -0.61 1.24
N THR A 18 14.86 -0.36 -0.05
CA THR A 18 14.97 -1.40 -1.08
C THR A 18 16.15 -2.33 -0.89
N GLU A 19 17.23 -1.87 -0.24
CA GLU A 19 18.43 -2.67 0.00
C GLU A 19 18.22 -3.60 1.19
N GLU A 20 17.60 -3.12 2.27
CA GLU A 20 17.38 -3.86 3.51
C GLU A 20 16.16 -4.80 3.44
N ARG A 21 15.16 -4.43 2.64
CA ARG A 21 13.88 -5.16 2.50
C ARG A 21 13.50 -5.37 1.02
N PRO A 22 14.34 -6.05 0.23
CA PRO A 22 14.17 -6.15 -1.23
C PRO A 22 12.88 -6.86 -1.65
N ARG A 23 12.51 -7.96 -0.99
CA ARG A 23 11.32 -8.75 -1.37
C ARG A 23 10.02 -7.99 -1.10
N ALA A 24 9.92 -7.33 0.05
CA ALA A 24 8.74 -6.54 0.41
C ALA A 24 8.59 -5.31 -0.50
N CYS A 25 9.69 -4.59 -0.73
CA CYS A 25 9.69 -3.44 -1.64
C CYS A 25 9.36 -3.86 -3.07
N LEU A 26 9.90 -4.98 -3.56
CA LEU A 26 9.58 -5.50 -4.89
C LEU A 26 8.09 -5.82 -5.03
N ASN A 27 7.50 -6.50 -4.04
CA ASN A 27 6.06 -6.79 -4.03
C ASN A 27 5.25 -5.50 -4.10
N PHE A 28 5.53 -4.54 -3.21
CA PHE A 28 4.83 -3.26 -3.14
C PHE A 28 4.93 -2.49 -4.46
N LEU A 29 6.14 -2.33 -5.00
CA LEU A 29 6.37 -1.61 -6.27
C LEU A 29 5.66 -2.27 -7.45
N LYS A 30 5.64 -3.61 -7.51
CA LYS A 30 4.94 -4.32 -8.58
C LYS A 30 3.42 -4.14 -8.48
N LEU A 31 2.86 -4.23 -7.28
CA LEU A 31 1.44 -3.97 -7.03
C LEU A 31 1.05 -2.52 -7.39
N CYS A 32 1.90 -1.53 -7.05
CA CYS A 32 1.73 -0.15 -7.50
C CYS A 32 1.74 -0.04 -9.03
N LYS A 33 2.69 -0.71 -9.71
CA LYS A 33 2.83 -0.64 -11.17
C LYS A 33 1.61 -1.18 -11.92
N ILE A 34 0.96 -2.21 -11.38
CA ILE A 34 -0.27 -2.77 -11.96
C ILE A 34 -1.54 -2.06 -11.47
N LYS A 35 -1.41 -0.93 -10.76
CA LYS A 35 -2.53 -0.15 -10.20
C LYS A 35 -3.40 -0.92 -9.22
N TYR A 36 -2.84 -1.92 -8.53
CA TYR A 36 -3.57 -2.78 -7.59
C TYR A 36 -4.22 -1.98 -6.44
N TYR A 37 -3.51 -0.96 -5.94
CA TYR A 37 -3.97 -0.13 -4.84
C TYR A 37 -4.92 1.00 -5.25
N ASN A 38 -5.15 1.20 -6.55
CA ASN A 38 -6.03 2.27 -7.00
C ASN A 38 -7.44 2.01 -6.48
N TYR A 39 -8.04 3.04 -5.88
CA TYR A 39 -9.37 2.98 -5.25
C TYR A 39 -9.47 2.06 -4.02
N CYS A 40 -8.36 1.54 -3.49
CA CYS A 40 -8.37 0.85 -2.20
C CYS A 40 -8.75 1.83 -1.09
N LEU A 41 -9.69 1.41 -0.25
CA LEU A 41 -10.13 2.20 0.90
C LEU A 41 -9.11 2.13 2.04
N ILE A 42 -9.04 3.20 2.82
CA ILE A 42 -8.51 3.13 4.18
C ILE A 42 -9.62 2.55 5.05
N HIS A 43 -9.65 1.22 5.19
CA HIS A 43 -10.76 0.49 5.80
C HIS A 43 -10.66 0.39 7.34
N ASN A 44 -9.50 0.69 7.92
CA ASN A 44 -9.31 0.70 9.37
C ASN A 44 -8.54 1.97 9.77
N VAL A 45 -9.12 2.75 10.68
CA VAL A 45 -8.52 3.97 11.23
C VAL A 45 -8.63 3.93 12.74
N GLN A 46 -7.49 3.77 13.41
CA GLN A 46 -7.39 3.79 14.86
C GLN A 46 -6.60 5.03 15.26
N ARG A 47 -7.31 5.97 15.90
CA ARG A 47 -6.73 7.24 16.33
C ARG A 47 -5.52 6.98 17.23
N ASP A 48 -4.46 7.74 16.98
CA ASP A 48 -3.18 7.68 17.69
C ASP A 48 -2.47 6.32 17.63
N PHE A 49 -2.82 5.48 16.65
CA PHE A 49 -2.19 4.18 16.49
C PHE A 49 -1.85 3.85 15.04
N ILE A 50 -2.84 3.59 14.18
CA ILE A 50 -2.58 3.11 12.82
C ILE A 50 -3.74 3.37 11.86
N ILE A 51 -3.38 3.55 10.59
CA ILE A 51 -4.31 3.43 9.46
C ILE A 51 -3.94 2.20 8.63
N GLN A 52 -4.93 1.51 8.10
CA GLN A 52 -4.73 0.32 7.27
C GLN A 52 -5.44 0.48 5.92
N THR A 53 -4.73 0.12 4.86
CA THR A 53 -5.21 0.09 3.48
C THR A 53 -4.52 -1.06 2.73
N GLY A 54 -4.77 -1.18 1.42
CA GLY A 54 -4.16 -2.19 0.56
C GLY A 54 -4.99 -3.46 0.34
N ASP A 55 -6.26 -3.47 0.79
CA ASP A 55 -7.23 -4.52 0.49
C ASP A 55 -8.22 -4.01 -0.58
N PRO A 56 -8.20 -4.53 -1.81
CA PRO A 56 -9.14 -4.15 -2.88
C PRO A 56 -10.61 -4.44 -2.54
N THR A 57 -10.87 -5.40 -1.64
CA THR A 57 -12.23 -5.72 -1.19
C THR A 57 -12.73 -4.77 -0.10
N GLY A 58 -11.83 -4.04 0.57
CA GLY A 58 -12.14 -3.16 1.68
C GLY A 58 -12.61 -3.86 2.97
N THR A 59 -12.54 -5.19 3.03
CA THR A 59 -13.03 -5.99 4.17
C THR A 59 -12.00 -6.14 5.29
N GLY A 60 -10.72 -5.90 4.99
CA GLY A 60 -9.58 -6.14 5.88
C GLY A 60 -9.11 -7.60 5.89
N ARG A 61 -9.65 -8.45 5.00
CA ARG A 61 -9.30 -9.88 4.89
C ARG A 61 -8.84 -10.28 3.50
N GLY A 62 -8.96 -9.39 2.52
CA GLY A 62 -8.46 -9.59 1.18
C GLY A 62 -7.01 -9.13 1.03
N GLY A 63 -6.57 -9.08 -0.23
CA GLY A 63 -5.18 -8.77 -0.57
C GLY A 63 -4.44 -10.02 -1.04
N GLU A 64 -3.63 -9.86 -2.08
CA GLU A 64 -2.80 -10.92 -2.62
C GLU A 64 -1.42 -10.36 -3.00
N SER A 65 -0.40 -11.23 -2.97
CA SER A 65 0.95 -10.84 -3.34
C SER A 65 1.13 -10.91 -4.86
N ILE A 66 2.15 -10.23 -5.39
CA ILE A 66 2.52 -10.39 -6.80
C ILE A 66 3.03 -11.80 -7.12
N PHE A 67 3.36 -12.59 -6.10
CA PHE A 67 3.93 -13.93 -6.24
C PHE A 67 2.88 -15.05 -6.29
N GLY A 68 1.60 -14.72 -6.13
CA GLY A 68 0.57 -15.67 -5.73
C GLY A 68 0.75 -16.07 -4.26
#